data_AF-A0A2X1QH41-F1
#
_entry.id   AF-A0A2X1QH41-F1
#
_cell.length_a   1.000
_cell.length_b   1.000
_cell.length_c   1.000
_cell.angle_alpha   90.00
_cell.angle_beta   90.00
_cell.angle_gamma   90.00
#
_symmetry.space_group_name_H-M   'P 1'
#
loop_
_entity.id
_entity.type
_entity.pdbx_description
1 polymer ?
#
loop_
_entity_poly.entity_id
_entity_poly.type
_entity_poly.pdbx_seq_one_letter_code
_entity_poly.pdbx_strand_id
1 'polypeptide(L)' 'MEKLITGNDARRFAIFTIDLDKFKEINDLQGHLIGDQLLQRVAGAVLKTLQKEEMVARFGGDEFVAVKPFFR' A
#
# COMPACT_ATOMS: atom_id res chain seq x y z
N MET A 1 15.61 -10.31 3.51
CA MET A 1 15.42 -9.28 2.46
C MET A 1 16.51 -9.33 1.37
N GLU A 2 17.61 -10.07 1.56
CA GLU A 2 18.74 -10.15 0.59
C GLU A 2 18.57 -11.15 -0.56
N LYS A 3 17.54 -12.01 -0.55
CA LYS A 3 17.39 -13.09 -1.55
C LYS A 3 16.69 -12.72 -2.86
N LEU A 4 16.38 -11.44 -3.10
CA LEU A 4 15.71 -11.01 -4.34
C LEU A 4 16.67 -10.62 -5.48
N ILE A 5 17.97 -10.50 -5.23
CA ILE A 5 18.93 -9.90 -6.19
C ILE A 5 20.08 -10.86 -6.52
N THR A 6 19.78 -12.13 -6.82
CA THR A 6 20.80 -13.08 -7.32
C THR A 6 20.24 -13.87 -8.49
N GLY A 7 20.25 -13.25 -9.67
CA GLY A 7 19.91 -13.89 -10.94
C GLY A 7 20.09 -12.90 -12.08
N ASN A 8 20.59 -13.36 -13.22
CA ASN A 8 20.88 -12.56 -14.42
C ASN A 8 19.61 -12.01 -15.13
N ASP A 9 18.44 -12.14 -14.51
CA ASP A 9 17.17 -11.51 -14.89
C ASP A 9 16.89 -10.37 -13.90
N ALA A 10 17.28 -9.14 -14.26
CA ALA A 10 16.95 -7.96 -13.47
C ALA A 10 15.42 -7.76 -13.45
N ARG A 11 14.73 -8.32 -12.44
CA ARG A 11 13.31 -8.05 -12.22
C ARG A 11 13.15 -6.60 -11.82
N ARG A 12 12.44 -5.83 -12.65
CA ARG A 12 12.06 -4.45 -12.35
C ARG A 12 10.78 -4.43 -11.54
N PHE A 13 10.72 -3.50 -10.60
CA PHE A 13 9.55 -3.27 -9.77
C PHE A 13 9.18 -1.79 -9.85
N ALA A 14 7.88 -1.51 -9.78
CA ALA A 14 7.34 -0.20 -9.52
C ALA A 14 6.93 -0.12 -8.05
N ILE A 15 7.26 1.00 -7.41
CA ILE A 15 6.85 1.31 -6.04
C ILE A 15 5.79 2.41 -6.12
N PHE A 16 4.65 2.17 -5.49
CA PHE A 16 3.57 3.12 -5.36
C PHE A 16 3.47 3.55 -3.91
N THR A 17 3.57 4.85 -3.66
CA THR A 17 3.28 5.45 -2.37
C THR A 17 1.89 6.06 -2.42
N ILE A 18 1.04 5.70 -1.46
CA ILE A 18 -0.35 6.13 -1.39
C ILE A 18 -0.52 6.82 -0.03
N ASP A 19 -0.92 8.08 -0.06
CA ASP A 19 -1.28 8.85 1.13
C ASP A 19 -2.77 9.16 1.12
N LEU A 20 -3.43 9.14 2.28
CA LEU A 20 -4.86 9.44 2.39
C LEU A 20 -5.05 10.92 2.73
N ASP A 21 -5.42 11.69 1.71
CA ASP A 21 -5.75 13.11 1.87
C ASP A 21 -6.73 13.33 3.03
N LYS A 22 -6.36 14.23 3.94
CA LYS A 22 -7.20 14.69 5.06
C LYS A 22 -7.62 13.59 6.04
N PHE A 23 -6.88 12.48 6.13
CA PHE A 23 -7.21 11.42 7.09
C PHE A 23 -7.27 11.92 8.54
N LYS A 24 -6.37 12.83 8.92
CA LYS A 24 -6.41 13.49 10.24
C LYS A 24 -7.70 14.30 10.47
N GLU A 25 -8.18 15.02 9.46
CA GLU A 25 -9.43 15.80 9.54
C GLU A 25 -10.63 14.86 9.79
N ILE A 26 -10.64 13.68 9.16
CA ILE A 26 -11.67 12.65 9.40
C ILE A 26 -11.60 12.14 10.84
N ASN A 27 -10.40 11.82 11.35
CA ASN A 27 -10.23 11.39 12.74
C ASN A 27 -10.69 12.46 13.73
N ASP A 28 -10.32 13.72 13.49
CA ASP A 28 -10.62 14.83 14.38
C ASP A 28 -12.13 15.17 14.37
N LEU A 29 -12.82 15.05 13.23
CA LEU A 29 -14.25 15.37 13.09
C LEU A 29 -15.20 14.20 13.39
N GLN A 30 -14.81 12.97 13.09
CA GLN A 30 -15.68 11.78 13.13
C GLN A 30 -15.20 10.72 14.13
N GLY A 31 -14.04 10.93 14.74
CA GLY A 31 -13.44 10.01 15.70
C GLY A 31 -12.66 8.88 15.05
N HIS A 32 -11.71 8.32 15.81
CA HIS A 32 -10.79 7.30 15.34
C HIS A 32 -11.47 6.01 14.84
N LEU A 33 -12.63 5.64 15.40
CA LEU A 33 -13.37 4.46 14.93
C LEU A 33 -13.77 4.57 13.46
N ILE A 34 -14.11 5.78 12.99
CA ILE A 34 -14.45 6.04 11.58
C ILE A 34 -13.17 6.04 10.73
N GLY A 35 -12.07 6.58 11.24
CA GLY A 35 -10.76 6.47 10.59
C GLY A 35 -10.31 5.02 10.39
N ASP A 36 -10.50 4.16 11.39
CA ASP A 36 -10.16 2.74 11.30
C ASP A 36 -11.00 2.02 10.22
N GLN A 37 -12.29 2.33 10.13
CA GLN A 37 -13.16 1.79 9.08
C GLN A 37 -12.71 2.26 7.69
N LEU A 38 -12.31 3.52 7.55
CA LEU A 38 -11.76 4.05 6.30
C LEU A 38 -10.47 3.32 5.92
N LEU A 39 -9.53 3.14 6.85
CA LEU A 39 -8.30 2.39 6.62
C LEU A 39 -8.56 0.96 6.18
N GLN A 40 -9.50 0.27 6.83
CA GLN A 40 -9.91 -1.08 6.43
C GLN A 40 -10.49 -1.12 5.02
N ARG A 41 -11.31 -0.13 4.66
CA ARG A 41 -11.92 -0.03 3.32
C ARG A 41 -10.88 0.24 2.25
N VAL A 42 -9.92 1.14 2.52
CA VAL A 42 -8.79 1.44 1.62
C VAL A 42 -7.92 0.20 1.46
N ALA A 43 -7.50 -0.43 2.55
CA ALA A 43 -6.71 -1.66 2.49
C ALA A 43 -7.41 -2.75 1.68
N GLY A 44 -8.72 -2.95 1.91
CA GLY A 44 -9.52 -3.89 1.14
C GLY A 44 -9.64 -3.53 -0.34
N ALA A 45 -9.71 -2.24 -0.69
CA ALA A 45 -9.70 -1.79 -2.07
C ALA A 45 -8.35 -2.07 -2.74
N VAL A 46 -7.24 -1.74 -2.09
CA VAL A 46 -5.89 -1.98 -2.63
C VAL A 46 -5.63 -3.48 -2.78
N LEU A 47 -5.95 -4.30 -1.78
CA LEU A 47 -5.77 -5.75 -1.83
C LEU A 47 -6.49 -6.41 -3.02
N LYS A 48 -7.68 -5.91 -3.40
CA LYS A 48 -8.42 -6.39 -4.58
C LYS A 48 -7.72 -6.09 -5.92
N THR A 49 -6.79 -5.14 -5.94
CA THR A 49 -6.01 -4.79 -7.14
C THR A 49 -4.70 -5.56 -7.28
N LEU A 50 -4.32 -6.34 -6.25
CA LEU A 50 -3.06 -7.06 -6.24
C LEU A 50 -3.12 -8.38 -7.00
N GLN A 51 -2.04 -8.70 -7.68
CA GLN A 51 -1.76 -10.00 -8.31
C GLN A 51 -0.83 -10.86 -7.44
N LYS A 52 -0.59 -12.11 -7.86
CA LYS A 52 0.08 -13.17 -7.08
C LYS A 52 1.51 -12.82 -6.62
N GLU A 53 2.21 -11.94 -7.32
CA GLU A 53 3.57 -11.49 -6.98
C GLU A 53 3.65 -10.03 -6.52
N GLU A 54 2.51 -9.42 -6.19
CA GLU A 54 2.42 -8.04 -5.74
C GLU A 54 2.17 -7.95 -4.24
N MET A 55 2.63 -6.87 -3.63
CA MET A 55 2.46 -6.67 -2.19
C MET A 55 2.02 -5.24 -1.89
N VAL A 56 1.27 -5.09 -0.80
CA VAL A 56 0.98 -3.81 -0.16
C VAL A 56 1.31 -3.92 1.32
N ALA A 57 1.84 -2.85 1.90
CA ALA A 57 2.02 -2.68 3.33
C ALA A 57 1.47 -1.32 3.76
N ARG A 58 0.90 -1.25 4.96
CA ARG A 58 0.67 0.03 5.65
C ARG A 58 1.99 0.47 6.25
N PHE A 59 2.52 1.61 5.81
CA PHE A 59 3.84 2.11 6.20
C PHE A 59 3.75 3.12 7.35
N GLY A 60 2.67 3.92 7.38
CA GLY A 60 2.42 4.95 8.37
C GLY A 60 0.98 4.93 8.91
N GLY A 61 0.52 6.07 9.42
CA GLY A 61 -0.85 6.23 9.91
C GLY A 61 -1.88 6.04 8.80
N ASP A 62 -1.75 6.82 7.75
CA ASP A 62 -2.57 6.87 6.53
C ASP A 62 -1.83 6.33 5.29
N GLU A 63 -0.52 6.15 5.39
CA GLU A 63 0.32 5.82 4.24
C GLU A 63 0.34 4.31 3.94
N PHE A 64 0.18 3.98 2.66
CA PHE A 64 0.36 2.63 2.12
C PHE A 64 1.45 2.62 1.04
N VAL A 65 2.22 1.54 0.99
CA VAL A 65 3.23 1.30 -0.03
C VAL A 65 2.90 -0.01 -0.74
N ALA A 66 2.81 0.04 -2.07
CA ALA A 66 2.64 -1.15 -2.90
C ALA A 66 3.86 -1.37 -3.81
N VAL A 67 4.24 -2.63 -3.97
CA VAL A 67 5.33 -3.06 -4.87
C VAL A 67 4.73 -4.00 -5.90
N LYS A 68 4.91 -3.65 -7.18
CA LYS A 68 4.37 -4.39 -8.32
C LYS A 68 5.49 -4.72 -9.32
N PRO A 69 5.53 -5.91 -9.93
CA PRO A 69 6.41 -6.17 -11.07
C PRO A 69 6.16 -5.17 -12.20
N PHE A 70 7.24 -4.66 -12.81
CA PHE A 70 7.15 -3.73 -13.92
C PHE A 70 7.85 -4.34 -15.16
N PHE A 71 7.04 -4.83 -16.08
CA PHE A 71 7.50 -5.31 -17.38
C PHE A 71 7.35 -4.17 -18.40
N ARG A 72 8.37 -3.98 -19.24
CA ARG A 72 8.36 -2.97 -20.31
C ARG A 72 7.84 -3.58 -21.60
#